data_AF-A0A2V5H8B5-F1
#
_entry.id   AF-A0A2V5H8B5-F1
#
_cell.length_a   1.000
_cell.length_b   1.000
_cell.length_c   1.000
_cell.angle_alpha   90.00
_cell.angle_beta   90.00
_cell.angle_gamma   90.00
#
_symmetry.space_group_name_H-M   'P 1'
#
loop_
_entity.id
_entity.type
_entity.pdbx_description
1 polymer ?
#
loop_
_entity_poly.entity_id
_entity_poly.type
_entity_poly.pdbx_seq_one_letter_code
_entity_poly.pdbx_strand_id
1 'polypeptide(L)'
;MLVSSATPDSPVDDSLAQDVVLETLHIEAKKNTAGPVEVVKDGLVEVNVADVNEETEDSPAVGIAKAVLQILADYTVNCQRGGPMSWEDVEGFLPTITNFVQKQEPSPNHQDKTLGVLPDFGEELALHHLNGLCLNIAQVYSPGAEVHIASDGLVVWDYGEALRQIAVARNLAHIRFIRLADLLGHPGSTKEFYLAHASCLRRELALRFQDPAFDSREAIKADMEILLTYRGYIEFLTKDLAHRPKLANRKLSVSLLPQDKMRSIGHTPWHACVVVCLDGTYRTAHADQVRDTHELVYKDGRPYCYRERSELFNWTQDGLGVQFKHLYPCGLVIRPTVESDAPAPAIQSIPMRKVRQLSHHFSPVLCRGFARTEDEAVFIRSAETLGEVLPWTHGIIKKVKDSKRVDKLNNNVESSEAMPMHFDGMFKFEHVTDPVTGATERRQAFPRYQFFTCQITSPNDGFTLFASSRLLLRHLLHPWTVDQLRTLTWGMDNDGFWDAQIHHLPLLVTHPVTGQPCLRWHQPWDASQTKFSTCVVTIENAADGGARLIPVIDRLLYDYRVCLQLAWEVGDVLVNDNTAMLHTRTAYQNNADRELWRIHCD
;
A
#
# COMPACT_ATOMS: atom_id res chain seq x y z
N MET A 1 -57.63 7.70 -22.36
CA MET A 1 -58.88 7.33 -23.05
C MET A 1 -58.50 6.71 -24.39
N LEU A 2 -59.12 5.56 -24.73
CA LEU A 2 -58.92 4.69 -25.92
C LEU A 2 -57.60 3.88 -25.85
N VAL A 3 -57.53 2.58 -25.53
CA VAL A 3 -58.31 1.36 -25.87
C VAL A 3 -58.34 1.06 -27.37
N SER A 4 -57.61 0.01 -27.78
CA SER A 4 -58.14 -1.04 -28.66
C SER A 4 -57.17 -2.24 -28.75
N SER A 5 -57.63 -3.37 -28.23
CA SER A 5 -57.09 -4.73 -28.30
C SER A 5 -57.55 -5.46 -29.58
N ALA A 6 -56.75 -6.38 -30.11
CA ALA A 6 -57.19 -7.70 -30.60
C ALA A 6 -56.00 -8.54 -31.13
N THR A 7 -55.82 -9.73 -30.56
CA THR A 7 -55.16 -10.94 -31.12
C THR A 7 -56.28 -11.96 -31.48
N PRO A 8 -56.07 -13.24 -31.91
CA PRO A 8 -54.88 -14.05 -32.31
C PRO A 8 -55.10 -14.98 -33.56
N ASP A 9 -54.14 -15.90 -33.79
CA ASP A 9 -54.16 -17.23 -34.50
C ASP A 9 -53.93 -17.29 -36.04
N SER A 10 -52.76 -17.68 -36.61
CA SER A 10 -51.99 -18.96 -36.70
C SER A 10 -52.25 -19.72 -38.04
N PRO A 11 -51.44 -20.69 -38.59
CA PRO A 11 -50.10 -21.22 -38.25
C PRO A 11 -49.12 -21.51 -39.46
N VAL A 12 -47.85 -21.88 -39.12
CA VAL A 12 -46.86 -22.80 -39.77
C VAL A 12 -46.31 -22.53 -41.20
N ASP A 13 -44.96 -22.40 -41.31
CA ASP A 13 -44.14 -23.30 -42.16
C ASP A 13 -42.66 -23.32 -41.70
N ASP A 14 -42.06 -24.50 -41.88
CA ASP A 14 -40.75 -24.96 -41.42
C ASP A 14 -39.73 -24.95 -42.57
N SER A 15 -38.44 -25.10 -42.26
CA SER A 15 -37.30 -25.28 -43.17
C SER A 15 -36.51 -24.04 -43.65
N LEU A 16 -35.30 -23.90 -43.10
CA LEU A 16 -34.05 -24.17 -43.83
C LEU A 16 -32.86 -23.94 -42.89
N ALA A 17 -32.26 -25.04 -42.44
CA ALA A 17 -30.91 -25.07 -41.92
C ALA A 17 -29.92 -24.85 -43.08
N GLN A 18 -28.97 -23.95 -42.91
CA GLN A 18 -27.67 -24.03 -43.57
C GLN A 18 -26.57 -23.72 -42.56
N ASP A 19 -25.81 -24.77 -42.29
CA ASP A 19 -24.52 -24.78 -41.63
C ASP A 19 -23.49 -23.93 -42.38
N VAL A 20 -22.71 -23.14 -41.64
CA VAL A 20 -21.32 -22.85 -41.98
C VAL A 20 -20.47 -23.23 -40.78
N VAL A 21 -19.81 -24.38 -40.90
CA VAL A 21 -18.71 -24.84 -40.05
C VAL A 21 -17.40 -24.51 -40.75
N LEU A 22 -16.41 -24.04 -39.98
CA LEU A 22 -14.95 -24.19 -40.09
C LEU A 22 -14.31 -22.95 -39.40
N GLU A 23 -13.34 -23.02 -38.49
CA GLU A 23 -12.52 -24.11 -37.98
C GLU A 23 -11.84 -23.64 -36.68
N THR A 24 -11.51 -24.61 -35.84
CA THR A 24 -11.08 -24.51 -34.44
C THR A 24 -9.64 -24.01 -34.27
N LEU A 25 -9.38 -23.24 -33.21
CA LEU A 25 -8.08 -23.25 -32.51
C LEU A 25 -8.32 -23.41 -31.00
N HIS A 26 -7.98 -24.61 -30.52
CA HIS A 26 -7.99 -25.03 -29.12
C HIS A 26 -6.93 -24.25 -28.32
N ILE A 27 -7.33 -23.71 -27.17
CA ILE A 27 -6.46 -23.58 -26.00
C ILE A 27 -7.23 -24.16 -24.81
N GLU A 28 -6.79 -25.32 -24.34
CA GLU A 28 -7.29 -25.95 -23.12
C GLU A 28 -6.94 -25.09 -21.90
N ALA A 29 -7.94 -24.40 -21.35
CA ALA A 29 -7.88 -23.91 -19.98
C ALA A 29 -8.27 -25.04 -19.03
N LYS A 30 -7.31 -25.50 -18.21
CA LYS A 30 -7.57 -26.42 -17.10
C LYS A 30 -8.70 -25.87 -16.22
N LYS A 31 -9.68 -26.73 -15.99
CA LYS A 31 -10.83 -26.55 -15.09
C LYS A 31 -10.45 -25.84 -13.79
N ASN A 32 -10.95 -24.61 -13.63
CA ASN A 32 -11.30 -24.08 -12.32
C ASN A 32 -12.82 -23.90 -12.36
N THR A 33 -13.55 -24.76 -11.67
CA THR A 33 -15.02 -24.75 -11.63
C THR A 33 -15.50 -23.53 -10.84
N ALA A 34 -15.60 -22.37 -11.49
CA ALA A 34 -16.47 -21.30 -11.07
C ALA A 34 -17.80 -21.50 -11.81
N GLY A 35 -18.81 -22.01 -11.10
CA GLY A 35 -20.18 -22.03 -11.58
C GLY A 35 -20.73 -20.60 -11.75
N PRO A 36 -21.89 -20.45 -12.41
CA PRO A 36 -22.55 -19.16 -12.52
C PRO A 36 -22.80 -18.58 -11.11
N VAL A 37 -22.51 -17.30 -10.93
CA VAL A 37 -22.72 -16.54 -9.70
C VAL A 37 -24.19 -16.62 -9.32
N GLU A 38 -24.52 -17.46 -8.34
CA GLU A 38 -25.79 -17.41 -7.64
C GLU A 38 -25.80 -16.16 -6.75
N VAL A 39 -26.84 -15.34 -6.93
CA VAL A 39 -27.18 -14.28 -5.99
C VAL A 39 -27.65 -14.95 -4.71
N VAL A 40 -26.74 -15.15 -3.76
CA VAL A 40 -27.08 -15.61 -2.42
C VAL A 40 -27.81 -14.46 -1.71
N LYS A 41 -29.15 -14.51 -1.74
CA LYS A 41 -30.00 -13.85 -0.75
C LYS A 41 -29.98 -14.72 0.52
N ASP A 42 -28.95 -14.60 1.33
CA ASP A 42 -29.03 -15.08 2.72
C ASP A 42 -28.60 -13.98 3.67
N GLY A 43 -29.36 -13.88 4.75
CA GLY A 43 -29.57 -12.69 5.55
C GLY A 43 -28.32 -12.09 6.17
N LEU A 44 -28.27 -10.76 6.15
CA LEU A 44 -27.66 -10.00 7.24
C LEU A 44 -28.32 -10.49 8.54
N VAL A 45 -27.59 -11.28 9.32
CA VAL A 45 -27.96 -11.52 10.71
C VAL A 45 -27.71 -10.20 11.43
N GLU A 46 -28.78 -9.47 11.73
CA GLU A 46 -28.72 -8.40 12.72
C GLU A 46 -28.36 -9.04 14.07
N VAL A 47 -27.12 -8.84 14.50
CA VAL A 47 -26.74 -9.14 15.89
C VAL A 47 -27.34 -8.04 16.74
N ASN A 48 -28.38 -8.39 17.49
CA ASN A 48 -28.98 -7.49 18.47
C ASN A 48 -27.96 -7.29 19.61
N VAL A 49 -27.47 -6.06 19.78
CA VAL A 49 -26.42 -5.71 20.75
C VAL A 49 -26.79 -6.05 22.20
N ALA A 50 -28.09 -6.29 22.47
CA ALA A 50 -28.59 -6.68 23.78
C ALA A 50 -28.21 -8.11 24.22
N ASP A 51 -27.69 -8.97 23.32
CA ASP A 51 -27.27 -10.34 23.64
C ASP A 51 -25.75 -10.50 23.84
N VAL A 52 -25.00 -9.40 23.88
CA VAL A 52 -23.59 -9.44 24.31
C VAL A 52 -23.59 -9.63 25.82
N ASN A 53 -23.57 -10.91 26.24
CA ASN A 53 -23.21 -11.28 27.60
C ASN A 53 -21.94 -10.51 27.99
N GLU A 54 -21.86 -10.04 29.25
CA GLU A 54 -20.65 -9.44 29.81
C GLU A 54 -19.47 -10.41 29.67
N GLU A 55 -18.81 -10.38 28.51
CA GLU A 55 -17.59 -11.13 28.26
C GLU A 55 -16.51 -10.51 29.14
N THR A 56 -15.93 -11.33 30.01
CA THR A 56 -14.78 -10.96 30.84
C THR A 56 -13.67 -10.37 29.97
N GLU A 57 -12.99 -9.31 30.43
CA GLU A 57 -11.95 -8.55 29.69
C GLU A 57 -10.83 -9.41 29.06
N ASP A 58 -10.67 -10.66 29.50
CA ASP A 58 -9.68 -11.64 29.06
C ASP A 58 -10.16 -12.61 27.95
N SER A 59 -11.31 -12.37 27.30
CA SER A 59 -11.76 -13.21 26.18
C SER A 59 -10.85 -13.06 24.94
N PRO A 60 -10.52 -14.14 24.20
CA PRO A 60 -9.77 -14.05 22.95
C PRO A 60 -10.44 -13.13 21.91
N ALA A 61 -11.77 -13.04 21.93
CA ALA A 61 -12.53 -12.16 21.06
C ALA A 61 -12.30 -10.69 21.41
N VAL A 62 -12.27 -10.33 22.70
CA VAL A 62 -11.90 -8.99 23.16
C VAL A 62 -10.48 -8.64 22.72
N GLY A 63 -9.53 -9.58 22.82
CA GLY A 63 -8.16 -9.38 22.34
C GLY A 63 -8.08 -9.05 20.84
N ILE A 64 -8.81 -9.79 20.00
CA ILE A 64 -8.90 -9.54 18.56
C ILE A 64 -9.56 -8.19 18.28
N ALA A 65 -10.68 -7.89 18.93
CA ALA A 65 -11.40 -6.62 18.77
C ALA A 65 -10.49 -5.43 19.12
N LYS A 66 -9.73 -5.54 20.21
CA LYS A 66 -8.75 -4.53 20.61
C LYS A 66 -7.66 -4.32 19.55
N ALA A 67 -7.17 -5.40 18.93
CA ALA A 67 -6.20 -5.31 17.83
C ALA A 67 -6.77 -4.65 16.57
N VAL A 68 -8.01 -4.97 16.20
CA VAL A 68 -8.72 -4.35 15.06
C VAL A 68 -8.95 -2.86 15.32
N LEU A 69 -9.41 -2.49 16.53
CA LEU A 69 -9.59 -1.09 16.91
C LEU A 69 -8.28 -0.30 16.88
N GLN A 70 -7.17 -0.91 17.31
CA GLN A 70 -5.85 -0.28 17.21
C GLN A 70 -5.46 -0.02 15.74
N ILE A 71 -5.70 -0.97 14.83
CA ILE A 71 -5.44 -0.77 13.41
C ILE A 71 -6.30 0.37 12.86
N LEU A 72 -7.60 0.40 13.17
CA LEU A 72 -8.51 1.48 12.77
C LEU A 72 -8.04 2.84 13.31
N ALA A 73 -7.65 2.89 14.59
CA ALA A 73 -7.10 4.08 15.22
C ALA A 73 -5.84 4.58 14.52
N ASP A 74 -4.99 3.69 14.02
CA ASP A 74 -3.75 4.05 13.33
C ASP A 74 -4.02 4.76 12.00
N TYR A 75 -5.17 4.51 11.36
CA TYR A 75 -5.61 5.13 10.10
C TYR A 75 -6.39 6.43 10.31
N THR A 76 -6.77 6.73 11.56
CA THR A 76 -7.59 7.91 11.86
C THR A 76 -6.83 9.22 11.83
N VAL A 77 -7.59 10.30 11.62
CA VAL A 77 -7.12 11.67 11.78
C VAL A 77 -7.25 12.12 13.25
N ASN A 78 -6.13 12.38 13.92
CA ASN A 78 -6.03 13.15 15.16
C ASN A 78 -6.55 14.57 14.97
N CYS A 79 -7.73 14.82 15.50
CA CYS A 79 -8.29 16.16 15.56
C CYS A 79 -7.82 16.96 16.80
N GLN A 80 -6.78 16.52 17.51
CA GLN A 80 -6.23 17.19 18.69
C GLN A 80 -4.76 17.58 18.49
N ARG A 81 -4.42 18.86 18.71
CA ARG A 81 -3.04 19.28 18.97
C ARG A 81 -2.64 18.78 20.36
N GLY A 82 -1.82 17.73 20.41
CA GLY A 82 -1.13 17.30 21.63
C GLY A 82 -1.65 15.98 22.19
N GLY A 83 -1.17 14.86 21.64
CA GLY A 83 -1.29 13.52 22.22
C GLY A 83 -2.04 12.50 21.35
N PRO A 84 -1.78 11.19 21.53
CA PRO A 84 -2.60 10.12 20.95
C PRO A 84 -4.02 10.12 21.56
N MET A 85 -5.00 9.65 20.78
CA MET A 85 -6.37 9.37 21.26
C MET A 85 -6.30 8.34 22.41
N SER A 86 -7.04 8.57 23.50
CA SER A 86 -7.04 7.66 24.64
C SER A 86 -7.98 6.46 24.39
N TRP A 87 -7.67 5.30 24.98
CA TRP A 87 -8.50 4.09 24.88
C TRP A 87 -9.95 4.30 25.34
N GLU A 88 -10.16 5.21 26.29
CA GLU A 88 -11.48 5.61 26.80
C GLU A 88 -12.34 6.34 25.75
N ASP A 89 -11.72 6.94 24.73
CA ASP A 89 -12.46 7.67 23.71
C ASP A 89 -13.22 6.70 22.78
N VAL A 90 -12.80 5.42 22.66
CA VAL A 90 -13.28 4.41 21.70
C VAL A 90 -14.52 3.61 22.17
N GLU A 91 -14.86 3.62 23.46
CA GLU A 91 -16.02 2.88 24.00
C GLU A 91 -17.37 3.60 23.83
N GLY A 92 -17.37 4.92 23.61
CA GLY A 92 -18.61 5.71 23.49
C GLY A 92 -19.45 5.48 22.22
N PHE A 93 -19.02 4.59 21.32
CA PHE A 93 -19.48 4.52 19.93
C PHE A 93 -20.78 3.74 19.69
N LEU A 94 -21.54 3.34 20.72
CA LEU A 94 -22.68 2.41 20.57
C LEU A 94 -24.06 3.00 20.22
N PRO A 95 -24.52 4.19 20.70
CA PRO A 95 -25.95 4.55 20.55
C PRO A 95 -26.36 5.47 19.38
N THR A 96 -25.48 6.30 18.81
CA THR A 96 -25.85 7.49 18.00
C THR A 96 -25.88 7.30 16.46
N ILE A 97 -26.74 6.42 15.89
CA ILE A 97 -26.86 6.26 14.41
C ILE A 97 -27.89 7.24 13.80
N THR A 98 -28.72 7.87 14.62
CA THR A 98 -30.05 8.25 14.14
C THR A 98 -30.22 9.71 13.76
N ASN A 99 -29.23 10.38 13.14
CA ASN A 99 -29.59 11.53 12.32
C ASN A 99 -28.49 12.05 11.37
N PHE A 100 -28.96 12.79 10.36
CA PHE A 100 -28.23 13.73 9.48
C PHE A 100 -27.75 13.20 8.12
N VAL A 101 -28.36 13.71 7.04
CA VAL A 101 -27.72 14.53 5.97
C VAL A 101 -28.78 15.04 4.98
N GLN A 102 -28.78 16.35 4.65
CA GLN A 102 -28.64 16.85 3.26
C GLN A 102 -28.57 18.39 3.17
N LYS A 103 -27.46 18.89 2.59
CA LYS A 103 -27.40 19.59 1.29
C LYS A 103 -25.94 19.63 0.82
N GLN A 104 -25.67 19.11 -0.38
CA GLN A 104 -24.38 19.15 -1.08
C GLN A 104 -24.61 19.68 -2.50
N GLU A 105 -23.68 20.50 -2.98
CA GLU A 105 -23.35 20.58 -4.42
C GLU A 105 -21.85 20.29 -4.57
N PRO A 106 -21.44 19.49 -5.57
CA PRO A 106 -20.04 19.18 -5.85
C PRO A 106 -19.29 20.38 -6.44
N SER A 107 -17.98 20.48 -6.16
CA SER A 107 -17.13 21.49 -6.79
C SER A 107 -16.92 21.18 -8.28
N PRO A 108 -17.31 22.07 -9.23
CA PRO A 108 -17.14 21.85 -10.67
C PRO A 108 -15.74 22.25 -11.20
N ASN A 109 -14.85 22.72 -10.32
CA ASN A 109 -13.60 23.37 -10.72
C ASN A 109 -12.48 22.36 -11.00
N HIS A 110 -12.57 21.70 -12.16
CA HIS A 110 -11.58 20.77 -12.70
C HIS A 110 -10.40 21.47 -13.39
N GLN A 111 -10.45 22.79 -13.56
CA GLN A 111 -9.39 23.54 -14.24
C GLN A 111 -8.33 24.06 -13.28
N ASP A 112 -8.72 24.42 -12.04
CA ASP A 112 -7.78 25.01 -11.08
C ASP A 112 -7.38 24.03 -9.98
N LYS A 113 -8.26 23.11 -9.57
CA LYS A 113 -8.04 22.26 -8.37
C LYS A 113 -7.54 20.85 -8.67
N THR A 114 -8.16 20.16 -9.62
CA THR A 114 -7.85 18.76 -9.97
C THR A 114 -7.17 18.68 -11.34
N LEU A 115 -6.77 17.47 -11.76
CA LEU A 115 -6.18 17.25 -13.08
C LEU A 115 -7.23 17.01 -14.18
N GLY A 116 -8.48 16.77 -13.80
CA GLY A 116 -9.58 16.47 -14.70
C GLY A 116 -10.84 16.01 -13.99
N VAL A 117 -11.76 15.43 -14.76
CA VAL A 117 -13.08 14.94 -14.30
C VAL A 117 -13.12 13.44 -13.98
N LEU A 118 -12.00 12.74 -14.19
CA LEU A 118 -11.84 11.31 -13.92
C LEU A 118 -10.82 11.11 -12.78
N PRO A 119 -10.89 9.97 -12.07
CA PRO A 119 -9.92 9.62 -11.03
C PRO A 119 -8.48 9.63 -11.55
N ASP A 120 -7.55 10.10 -10.72
CA ASP A 120 -6.13 10.15 -11.01
C ASP A 120 -5.30 9.38 -9.96
N PHE A 121 -4.02 9.73 -9.78
CA PHE A 121 -3.17 9.07 -8.79
C PHE A 121 -3.68 9.22 -7.36
N GLY A 122 -4.39 10.31 -7.05
CA GLY A 122 -4.99 10.53 -5.73
C GLY A 122 -5.96 9.41 -5.36
N GLU A 123 -6.93 9.13 -6.21
CA GLU A 123 -7.89 8.07 -5.97
C GLU A 123 -7.22 6.69 -5.95
N GLU A 124 -6.23 6.46 -6.82
CA GLU A 124 -5.48 5.20 -6.83
C GLU A 124 -4.76 4.96 -5.49
N LEU A 125 -4.08 5.98 -4.94
CA LEU A 125 -3.46 5.90 -3.62
C LEU A 125 -4.48 5.67 -2.51
N ALA A 126 -5.63 6.36 -2.56
CA ALA A 126 -6.69 6.21 -1.56
C ALA A 126 -7.27 4.79 -1.55
N LEU A 127 -7.50 4.20 -2.72
CA LEU A 127 -7.98 2.83 -2.83
C LEU A 127 -6.94 1.83 -2.31
N HIS A 128 -5.66 2.00 -2.65
CA HIS A 128 -4.58 1.18 -2.08
C HIS A 128 -4.50 1.31 -0.55
N HIS A 129 -4.65 2.54 -0.02
CA HIS A 129 -4.61 2.80 1.41
C HIS A 129 -5.75 2.09 2.16
N LEU A 130 -6.98 2.20 1.66
CA LEU A 130 -8.16 1.51 2.24
C LEU A 130 -8.07 -0.01 2.10
N ASN A 131 -7.58 -0.52 0.97
CA ASN A 131 -7.35 -1.96 0.82
C ASN A 131 -6.26 -2.44 1.80
N GLY A 132 -5.21 -1.66 1.99
CA GLY A 132 -4.16 -1.92 2.99
C GLY A 132 -4.69 -1.95 4.42
N LEU A 133 -5.70 -1.13 4.76
CA LEU A 133 -6.40 -1.20 6.04
C LEU A 133 -7.05 -2.57 6.25
N CYS A 134 -7.82 -3.05 5.26
CA CYS A 134 -8.45 -4.36 5.31
C CYS A 134 -7.42 -5.49 5.41
N LEU A 135 -6.32 -5.39 4.66
CA LEU A 135 -5.25 -6.38 4.70
C LEU A 135 -4.51 -6.37 6.05
N ASN A 136 -4.32 -5.22 6.67
CA ASN A 136 -3.80 -5.12 8.05
C ASN A 136 -4.75 -5.78 9.05
N ILE A 137 -6.08 -5.58 8.92
CA ILE A 137 -7.07 -6.27 9.75
C ILE A 137 -7.00 -7.79 9.55
N ALA A 138 -6.86 -8.25 8.30
CA ALA A 138 -6.76 -9.67 7.98
C ALA A 138 -5.55 -10.37 8.63
N GLN A 139 -4.49 -9.63 8.99
CA GLN A 139 -3.33 -10.18 9.70
C GLN A 139 -3.66 -10.60 11.15
N VAL A 140 -4.63 -9.95 11.79
CA VAL A 140 -5.03 -10.22 13.19
C VAL A 140 -6.40 -10.88 13.32
N TYR A 141 -7.20 -10.84 12.25
CA TYR A 141 -8.53 -11.41 12.19
C TYR A 141 -8.72 -12.11 10.84
N SER A 142 -8.68 -13.45 10.84
CA SER A 142 -8.61 -14.25 9.61
C SER A 142 -9.78 -14.06 8.61
N PRO A 143 -11.03 -13.78 9.02
CA PRO A 143 -12.09 -13.41 8.07
C PRO A 143 -11.83 -12.08 7.34
N GLY A 144 -10.95 -11.24 7.89
CA GLY A 144 -10.56 -9.96 7.31
C GLY A 144 -11.64 -8.89 7.44
N ALA A 145 -11.60 -7.92 6.54
CA ALA A 145 -12.56 -6.83 6.45
C ALA A 145 -12.78 -6.42 4.98
N GLU A 146 -13.88 -5.72 4.73
CA GLU A 146 -14.16 -5.07 3.46
C GLU A 146 -14.48 -3.58 3.69
N VAL A 147 -14.11 -2.75 2.73
CA VAL A 147 -14.53 -1.34 2.68
C VAL A 147 -15.55 -1.18 1.56
N HIS A 148 -16.74 -0.73 1.93
CA HIS A 148 -17.83 -0.46 1.01
C HIS A 148 -17.92 1.05 0.74
N ILE A 149 -17.53 1.46 -0.46
CA ILE A 149 -17.55 2.86 -0.89
C ILE A 149 -18.95 3.18 -1.43
N ALA A 150 -19.73 3.94 -0.68
CA ALA A 150 -20.99 4.52 -1.12
C ALA A 150 -20.74 5.94 -1.64
N SER A 151 -20.97 6.16 -2.94
CA SER A 151 -20.81 7.49 -3.55
C SER A 151 -22.01 8.39 -3.26
N ASP A 152 -21.75 9.58 -2.73
CA ASP A 152 -22.71 10.66 -2.51
C ASP A 152 -22.91 11.53 -3.78
N GLY A 153 -21.94 11.51 -4.69
CA GLY A 153 -21.96 12.14 -6.00
C GLY A 153 -22.98 11.52 -6.95
N LEU A 154 -24.24 11.92 -6.82
CA LEU A 154 -25.20 11.75 -7.90
C LEU A 154 -24.77 12.65 -9.07
N VAL A 155 -24.53 12.05 -10.25
CA VAL A 155 -24.19 12.67 -11.57
C VAL A 155 -22.74 12.44 -12.07
N VAL A 156 -21.98 11.47 -11.54
CA VAL A 156 -20.65 11.14 -12.14
C VAL A 156 -20.45 9.65 -12.40
N TRP A 157 -21.31 9.07 -13.25
CA TRP A 157 -21.22 7.67 -13.66
C TRP A 157 -19.81 7.28 -14.11
N ASP A 158 -19.22 8.06 -15.02
CA ASP A 158 -17.93 7.75 -15.63
C ASP A 158 -16.79 7.76 -14.61
N TYR A 159 -16.88 8.62 -13.58
CA TYR A 159 -15.92 8.65 -12.48
C TYR A 159 -16.05 7.41 -11.58
N GLY A 160 -17.29 7.06 -11.20
CA GLY A 160 -17.56 5.87 -10.40
C GLY A 160 -17.16 4.57 -11.12
N GLU A 161 -17.32 4.51 -12.45
CA GLU A 161 -16.88 3.38 -13.26
C GLU A 161 -15.35 3.32 -13.38
N ALA A 162 -14.69 4.46 -13.60
CA ALA A 162 -13.23 4.54 -13.61
C ALA A 162 -12.60 4.10 -12.27
N LEU A 163 -13.20 4.46 -11.13
CA LEU A 163 -12.77 3.97 -9.81
C LEU A 163 -12.85 2.45 -9.69
N ARG A 164 -13.94 1.84 -10.17
CA ARG A 164 -14.11 0.38 -10.18
C ARG A 164 -13.07 -0.29 -11.07
N GLN A 165 -12.80 0.29 -12.24
CA GLN A 165 -11.76 -0.18 -13.14
C GLN A 165 -10.36 -0.11 -12.49
N ILE A 166 -10.05 0.94 -11.73
CA ILE A 166 -8.81 1.01 -10.94
C ILE A 166 -8.76 -0.14 -9.92
N ALA A 167 -9.82 -0.37 -9.15
CA ALA A 167 -9.86 -1.43 -8.16
C ALA A 167 -9.63 -2.82 -8.77
N VAL A 168 -10.26 -3.11 -9.92
CA VAL A 168 -10.05 -4.36 -10.67
C VAL A 168 -8.63 -4.45 -11.23
N ALA A 169 -8.16 -3.41 -11.93
CA ALA A 169 -6.84 -3.40 -12.56
C ALA A 169 -5.69 -3.52 -11.54
N ARG A 170 -5.92 -3.11 -10.29
CA ARG A 170 -4.95 -3.20 -9.18
C ARG A 170 -5.20 -4.36 -8.23
N ASN A 171 -6.16 -5.22 -8.54
CA ASN A 171 -6.52 -6.39 -7.73
C ASN A 171 -6.83 -6.03 -6.26
N LEU A 172 -7.59 -4.95 -6.05
CA LEU A 172 -7.98 -4.46 -4.71
C LEU A 172 -9.19 -5.23 -4.19
N ALA A 173 -8.94 -6.47 -3.78
CA ALA A 173 -9.96 -7.46 -3.46
C ALA A 173 -10.87 -7.10 -2.26
N HIS A 174 -10.48 -6.15 -1.41
CA HIS A 174 -11.26 -5.76 -0.22
C HIS A 174 -12.12 -4.51 -0.44
N ILE A 175 -12.09 -3.92 -1.64
CA ILE A 175 -12.91 -2.76 -1.97
C ILE A 175 -14.20 -3.20 -2.65
N ARG A 176 -15.33 -2.72 -2.14
CA ARG A 176 -16.67 -2.86 -2.71
C ARG A 176 -17.23 -1.47 -2.95
N PHE A 177 -18.18 -1.38 -3.86
CA PHE A 177 -18.80 -0.11 -4.21
C PHE A 177 -20.32 -0.26 -4.26
N ILE A 178 -21.01 0.54 -3.46
CA ILE A 178 -22.48 0.54 -3.37
C ILE A 178 -23.01 1.67 -4.26
N ARG A 179 -23.92 1.36 -5.19
CA ARG A 179 -24.67 2.38 -5.94
C ARG A 179 -25.95 2.73 -5.19
N LEU A 180 -26.47 3.92 -5.46
CA LEU A 180 -27.75 4.35 -4.91
C LEU A 180 -28.91 3.41 -5.29
N ALA A 181 -28.89 2.86 -6.50
CA ALA A 181 -29.88 1.87 -6.93
C ALA A 181 -29.81 0.60 -6.08
N ASP A 182 -28.59 0.11 -5.77
CA ASP A 182 -28.37 -1.07 -4.92
C ASP A 182 -28.92 -0.83 -3.51
N LEU A 183 -28.62 0.34 -2.93
CA LEU A 183 -29.10 0.75 -1.60
C LEU A 183 -30.63 0.80 -1.52
N LEU A 184 -31.30 1.16 -2.61
CA LEU A 184 -32.76 1.27 -2.68
C LEU A 184 -33.45 -0.02 -3.16
N GLY A 185 -32.68 -1.05 -3.53
CA GLY A 185 -33.20 -2.33 -4.01
C GLY A 185 -33.68 -2.32 -5.46
N HIS A 186 -33.15 -1.44 -6.32
CA HIS A 186 -33.51 -1.34 -7.74
C HIS A 186 -32.54 -2.11 -8.64
N PRO A 187 -33.02 -2.77 -9.72
CA PRO A 187 -32.22 -3.67 -10.57
C PRO A 187 -31.26 -2.97 -11.54
N GLY A 188 -30.97 -1.69 -11.32
CA GLY A 188 -30.30 -0.82 -12.30
C GLY A 188 -28.78 -0.87 -12.29
N SER A 189 -28.18 -1.52 -13.28
CA SER A 189 -26.71 -1.63 -13.39
C SER A 189 -26.08 -0.93 -14.61
N THR A 190 -26.87 -0.31 -15.49
CA THR A 190 -26.37 0.34 -16.71
C THR A 190 -26.32 1.88 -16.61
N LYS A 191 -25.53 2.50 -17.48
CA LYS A 191 -25.39 3.97 -17.56
C LYS A 191 -26.72 4.62 -17.92
N GLU A 192 -27.44 4.02 -18.87
CA GLU A 192 -28.74 4.49 -19.36
C GLU A 192 -29.78 4.46 -18.24
N PHE A 193 -29.81 3.37 -17.47
CA PHE A 193 -30.69 3.26 -16.31
C PHE A 193 -30.35 4.34 -15.29
N TYR A 194 -29.06 4.49 -14.95
CA TYR A 194 -28.63 5.49 -13.97
C TYR A 194 -29.02 6.90 -14.38
N LEU A 195 -28.74 7.29 -15.63
CA LEU A 195 -29.06 8.63 -16.14
C LEU A 195 -30.57 8.90 -16.18
N ALA A 196 -31.37 7.91 -16.57
CA ALA A 196 -32.83 8.04 -16.61
C ALA A 196 -33.46 8.11 -15.20
N HIS A 197 -32.89 7.39 -14.22
CA HIS A 197 -33.53 7.19 -12.91
C HIS A 197 -32.83 7.91 -11.75
N ALA A 198 -31.68 8.57 -11.94
CA ALA A 198 -30.97 9.26 -10.86
C ALA A 198 -31.85 10.24 -10.07
N SER A 199 -32.72 10.98 -10.76
CA SER A 199 -33.64 11.94 -10.12
C SER A 199 -34.72 11.26 -9.27
N CYS A 200 -35.29 10.14 -9.72
CA CYS A 200 -36.29 9.41 -8.95
C CYS A 200 -35.68 8.64 -7.78
N LEU A 201 -34.51 8.03 -7.97
CA LEU A 201 -33.74 7.39 -6.90
C LEU A 201 -33.38 8.39 -5.79
N ARG A 202 -32.99 9.62 -6.14
CA ARG A 202 -32.73 10.67 -5.13
C ARG A 202 -33.98 11.03 -4.32
N ARG A 203 -35.13 11.21 -5.00
CA ARG A 203 -36.39 11.52 -4.30
C ARG A 203 -36.78 10.39 -3.37
N GLU A 204 -36.63 9.15 -3.80
CA GLU A 204 -36.93 7.98 -2.98
C GLU A 204 -36.01 7.85 -1.78
N LEU A 205 -34.69 8.09 -1.94
CA LEU A 205 -33.75 8.13 -0.83
C LEU A 205 -34.18 9.14 0.23
N ALA A 206 -34.54 10.35 -0.20
CA ALA A 206 -35.05 11.39 0.69
C ALA A 206 -36.35 10.95 1.39
N LEU A 207 -37.31 10.41 0.63
CA LEU A 207 -38.60 9.96 1.19
C LEU A 207 -38.46 8.81 2.21
N ARG A 208 -37.51 7.89 2.00
CA ARG A 208 -37.33 6.72 2.86
C ARG A 208 -36.50 7.01 4.12
N PHE A 209 -35.47 7.85 4.00
CA PHE A 209 -34.44 7.96 5.05
C PHE A 209 -34.19 9.38 5.58
N GLN A 210 -34.71 10.43 4.93
CA GLN A 210 -34.57 11.78 5.46
C GLN A 210 -35.53 11.97 6.63
N ASP A 211 -35.02 12.37 7.79
CA ASP A 211 -35.85 12.83 8.90
C ASP A 211 -36.56 14.14 8.51
N PRO A 212 -37.90 14.18 8.40
CA PRO A 212 -38.63 15.38 8.02
C PRO A 212 -38.55 16.50 9.06
N ALA A 213 -38.22 16.17 10.31
CA ALA A 213 -38.08 17.14 11.40
C ALA A 213 -36.66 17.74 11.47
N PHE A 214 -35.73 17.24 10.67
CA PHE A 214 -34.34 17.69 10.71
C PHE A 214 -34.17 19.11 10.12
N ASP A 215 -33.84 20.09 10.95
CA ASP A 215 -33.44 21.45 10.54
C ASP A 215 -31.91 21.63 10.56
N SER A 216 -31.34 21.74 9.36
CA SER A 216 -29.91 21.98 9.16
C SER A 216 -29.37 23.24 9.86
N ARG A 217 -30.13 24.35 9.90
CA ARG A 217 -29.65 25.62 10.48
C ARG A 217 -29.61 25.54 11.99
N GLU A 218 -30.61 24.93 12.60
CA GLU A 218 -30.63 24.72 14.04
C GLU A 218 -29.55 23.72 14.46
N ALA A 219 -29.37 22.64 13.71
CA ALA A 219 -28.29 21.69 13.99
C ALA A 219 -26.88 22.27 13.80
N ILE A 220 -26.65 23.11 12.77
CA ILE A 220 -25.37 23.84 12.61
C ILE A 220 -25.10 24.77 13.80
N LYS A 221 -26.12 25.34 14.43
CA LYS A 221 -25.94 26.19 15.62
C LYS A 221 -25.76 25.38 16.90
N ALA A 222 -26.49 24.27 17.02
CA ALA A 222 -26.59 23.48 18.24
C ALA A 222 -25.48 22.43 18.37
N ASP A 223 -24.98 21.91 17.25
CA ASP A 223 -24.02 20.82 17.19
C ASP A 223 -22.70 21.32 16.58
N MET A 224 -21.64 21.30 17.40
CA MET A 224 -20.31 21.74 17.01
C MET A 224 -19.73 20.86 15.88
N GLU A 225 -20.04 19.57 15.82
CA GLU A 225 -19.56 18.69 14.73
C GLU A 225 -20.26 18.98 13.41
N ILE A 226 -21.57 19.23 13.45
CA ILE A 226 -22.32 19.66 12.26
C ILE A 226 -21.84 21.04 11.84
N LEU A 227 -21.55 21.94 12.79
CA LEU A 227 -20.91 23.22 12.51
C LEU A 227 -19.52 23.05 11.90
N LEU A 228 -18.68 22.14 12.40
CA LEU A 228 -17.33 21.88 11.87
C LEU A 228 -17.38 21.19 10.50
N THR A 229 -18.36 20.33 10.26
CA THR A 229 -18.59 19.70 8.95
C THR A 229 -19.10 20.75 7.96
N TYR A 230 -20.07 21.56 8.36
CA TYR A 230 -20.58 22.71 7.59
C TYR A 230 -19.50 23.76 7.35
N ARG A 231 -18.68 24.05 8.35
CA ARG A 231 -17.48 24.88 8.22
C ARG A 231 -16.49 24.19 7.32
N GLY A 232 -16.24 22.89 7.38
CA GLY A 232 -15.40 22.20 6.39
C GLY A 232 -15.91 22.33 4.95
N TYR A 233 -17.24 22.31 4.75
CA TYR A 233 -17.88 22.62 3.47
C TYR A 233 -17.70 24.09 3.05
N ILE A 234 -17.55 25.03 4.00
CA ILE A 234 -17.39 26.49 3.76
C ILE A 234 -15.90 26.95 3.72
N GLU A 235 -15.07 26.41 4.61
CA GLU A 235 -13.62 26.64 4.88
C GLU A 235 -12.73 25.83 3.93
N PHE A 236 -13.25 25.50 2.75
CA PHE A 236 -12.42 25.45 1.54
C PHE A 236 -11.84 26.84 1.18
N LEU A 237 -11.95 27.85 2.08
CA LEU A 237 -11.33 29.19 1.98
C LEU A 237 -10.53 29.73 3.18
N THR A 238 -10.51 29.19 4.42
CA THR A 238 -9.46 29.58 5.40
C THR A 238 -9.37 28.66 6.61
N LYS A 239 -8.14 28.47 7.12
CA LYS A 239 -7.76 27.70 8.31
C LYS A 239 -8.46 28.18 9.60
N ASP A 240 -8.93 27.27 10.44
CA ASP A 240 -8.28 26.84 11.70
C ASP A 240 -9.12 25.79 12.45
N LEU A 241 -8.49 24.83 13.14
CA LEU A 241 -9.16 23.99 14.16
C LEU A 241 -8.25 23.81 15.38
N ALA A 242 -8.59 24.54 16.45
CA ALA A 242 -8.01 24.39 17.78
C ALA A 242 -9.12 24.53 18.84
N HIS A 243 -9.91 23.46 19.03
CA HIS A 243 -10.53 23.02 20.30
C HIS A 243 -11.65 22.02 20.01
N ARG A 244 -11.55 20.81 20.58
CA ARG A 244 -12.65 19.85 20.67
C ARG A 244 -12.85 19.44 22.14
N PRO A 245 -14.07 19.52 22.69
CA PRO A 245 -14.45 18.77 23.88
C PRO A 245 -14.81 17.31 23.52
N LYS A 246 -14.69 16.41 24.49
CA LYS A 246 -15.00 14.97 24.38
C LYS A 246 -16.51 14.74 24.16
N LEU A 247 -16.91 14.22 23.00
CA LEU A 247 -18.25 13.67 22.79
C LEU A 247 -18.22 12.40 21.93
N ALA A 248 -19.10 11.46 22.27
CA ALA A 248 -19.26 10.11 21.73
C ALA A 248 -19.75 10.10 20.26
N ASN A 249 -18.85 9.80 19.32
CA ASN A 249 -19.13 9.75 17.87
C ASN A 249 -19.36 8.30 17.39
N ARG A 250 -19.87 8.08 16.17
CA ARG A 250 -19.94 6.77 15.44
C ARG A 250 -19.17 6.76 14.12
N LYS A 251 -18.69 7.92 13.69
CA LYS A 251 -17.99 8.11 12.43
C LYS A 251 -16.50 8.17 12.71
N LEU A 252 -15.78 7.19 12.17
CA LEU A 252 -14.33 7.17 12.21
C LEU A 252 -13.77 7.88 10.98
N SER A 253 -13.13 9.02 11.16
CA SER A 253 -12.51 9.75 10.04
C SER A 253 -11.14 9.17 9.72
N VAL A 254 -11.00 8.61 8.52
CA VAL A 254 -9.74 8.03 8.00
C VAL A 254 -9.08 8.99 7.02
N SER A 255 -7.77 9.17 7.15
CA SER A 255 -7.00 9.89 6.13
C SER A 255 -6.89 9.02 4.88
N LEU A 256 -7.31 9.51 3.72
CA LEU A 256 -7.25 8.72 2.48
C LEU A 256 -5.89 8.79 1.78
N LEU A 257 -5.14 9.87 2.01
CA LEU A 257 -3.84 10.09 1.37
C LEU A 257 -2.74 10.15 2.43
N PRO A 258 -1.52 9.71 2.10
CA PRO A 258 -0.35 9.98 2.94
C PRO A 258 -0.16 11.50 3.09
N GLN A 259 -0.23 12.04 4.32
CA GLN A 259 -0.02 13.46 4.62
C GLN A 259 1.20 13.67 5.52
N ASP A 260 2.13 14.55 5.13
CA ASP A 260 3.42 14.72 5.82
C ASP A 260 3.28 15.17 7.28
N LYS A 261 2.25 15.97 7.55
CA LYS A 261 1.83 16.24 8.91
C LYS A 261 0.92 15.12 9.36
N MET A 262 1.48 14.24 10.19
CA MET A 262 0.79 13.14 10.84
C MET A 262 -0.62 13.59 11.24
N ARG A 263 -1.62 12.89 10.70
CA ARG A 263 -3.00 13.01 11.16
C ARG A 263 -3.63 14.40 11.00
N SER A 264 -3.22 15.18 10.00
CA SER A 264 -3.96 16.37 9.54
C SER A 264 -5.01 15.99 8.49
N ILE A 265 -6.17 16.68 8.49
CA ILE A 265 -7.14 16.60 7.38
C ILE A 265 -6.48 17.29 6.18
N GLY A 266 -5.73 16.54 5.38
CA GLY A 266 -5.29 17.00 4.07
C GLY A 266 -6.46 17.10 3.09
N HIS A 267 -6.18 17.51 1.86
CA HIS A 267 -7.19 17.46 0.81
C HIS A 267 -7.69 16.02 0.57
N THR A 268 -8.97 15.88 0.28
CA THR A 268 -9.52 14.65 -0.29
C THR A 268 -9.07 14.50 -1.74
N PRO A 269 -8.88 13.27 -2.24
CA PRO A 269 -8.40 13.00 -3.60
C PRO A 269 -9.14 13.79 -4.69
N TRP A 270 -10.47 13.80 -4.63
CA TRP A 270 -11.34 14.43 -5.62
C TRP A 270 -11.41 15.97 -5.55
N HIS A 271 -10.62 16.60 -4.68
CA HIS A 271 -10.52 18.05 -4.55
C HIS A 271 -9.09 18.58 -4.72
N ALA A 272 -8.14 17.73 -5.09
CA ALA A 272 -6.74 18.09 -5.26
C ALA A 272 -6.07 17.21 -6.31
N CYS A 273 -4.78 17.45 -6.54
CA CYS A 273 -3.90 16.52 -7.22
C CYS A 273 -2.80 16.05 -6.25
N VAL A 274 -2.25 14.88 -6.54
CA VAL A 274 -1.05 14.39 -5.83
C VAL A 274 0.18 15.01 -6.46
N VAL A 275 1.08 15.48 -5.60
CA VAL A 275 2.43 15.90 -5.94
C VAL A 275 3.43 14.90 -5.38
N VAL A 276 4.29 14.38 -6.25
CA VAL A 276 5.41 13.52 -5.89
C VAL A 276 6.66 14.37 -5.71
N CYS A 277 7.15 14.43 -4.48
CA CYS A 277 8.37 15.16 -4.13
C CYS A 277 9.62 14.31 -4.40
N LEU A 278 10.78 14.95 -4.60
CA LEU A 278 12.06 14.27 -4.85
C LEU A 278 12.54 13.43 -3.66
N ASP A 279 12.06 13.73 -2.46
CA ASP A 279 12.35 12.95 -1.25
C ASP A 279 11.50 11.67 -1.11
N GLY A 280 10.64 11.40 -2.10
CA GLY A 280 9.73 10.25 -2.14
C GLY A 280 8.47 10.42 -1.30
N THR A 281 8.18 11.62 -0.80
CA THR A 281 6.90 11.94 -0.16
C THR A 281 5.81 12.22 -1.20
N TYR A 282 4.57 11.94 -0.80
CA TYR A 282 3.38 12.38 -1.51
C TYR A 282 2.71 13.46 -0.69
N ARG A 283 2.37 14.58 -1.33
CA ARG A 283 1.56 15.64 -0.73
C ARG A 283 0.41 16.01 -1.66
N THR A 284 -0.61 16.63 -1.12
CA THR A 284 -1.71 17.17 -1.92
C THR A 284 -1.52 18.66 -2.20
N ALA A 285 -1.96 19.10 -3.37
CA ALA A 285 -2.04 20.51 -3.75
C ALA A 285 -3.16 20.73 -4.77
N HIS A 286 -3.60 21.96 -4.94
CA HIS A 286 -4.40 22.31 -6.10
C HIS A 286 -3.51 22.40 -7.34
N ALA A 287 -4.04 22.03 -8.51
CA ALA A 287 -3.28 21.98 -9.76
C ALA A 287 -2.67 23.35 -10.14
N ASP A 288 -3.39 24.46 -9.93
CA ASP A 288 -2.93 25.83 -10.18
C ASP A 288 -1.68 26.23 -9.36
N GLN A 289 -1.53 25.69 -8.14
CA GLN A 289 -0.39 25.98 -7.27
C GLN A 289 0.92 25.34 -7.75
N VAL A 290 0.85 24.30 -8.57
CA VAL A 290 2.00 23.47 -8.93
C VAL A 290 2.27 23.34 -10.42
N ARG A 291 1.31 23.73 -11.27
CA ARG A 291 1.41 23.60 -12.75
C ARG A 291 2.69 24.19 -13.34
N ASP A 292 3.13 25.34 -12.85
CA ASP A 292 4.28 26.05 -13.40
C ASP A 292 5.62 25.57 -12.81
N THR A 293 5.59 24.99 -11.60
CA THR A 293 6.79 24.59 -10.84
C THR A 293 7.13 23.12 -10.98
N HIS A 294 6.15 22.27 -11.30
CA HIS A 294 6.28 20.82 -11.39
C HIS A 294 6.14 20.35 -12.84
N GLU A 295 6.44 19.09 -13.12
CA GLU A 295 6.08 18.43 -14.38
C GLU A 295 4.77 17.66 -14.21
N LEU A 296 3.91 17.71 -15.23
CA LEU A 296 2.69 16.91 -15.28
C LEU A 296 3.03 15.53 -15.83
N VAL A 297 2.82 14.50 -15.02
CA VAL A 297 3.01 13.11 -15.40
C VAL A 297 1.74 12.57 -16.03
N TYR A 298 1.89 11.88 -17.17
CA TYR A 298 0.80 11.24 -17.88
C TYR A 298 0.84 9.72 -17.71
N LYS A 299 -0.33 9.11 -17.67
CA LYS A 299 -0.53 7.66 -17.69
C LYS A 299 -1.63 7.35 -18.71
N ASP A 300 -1.34 6.47 -19.66
CA ASP A 300 -2.28 6.09 -20.72
C ASP A 300 -2.88 7.31 -21.45
N GLY A 301 -2.03 8.32 -21.71
CA GLY A 301 -2.42 9.59 -22.37
C GLY A 301 -3.22 10.56 -21.50
N ARG A 302 -3.42 10.28 -20.21
CA ARG A 302 -4.19 11.11 -19.27
C ARG A 302 -3.31 11.72 -18.18
N PRO A 303 -3.55 12.98 -17.77
CA PRO A 303 -2.94 13.56 -16.57
C PRO A 303 -3.11 12.64 -15.36
N TYR A 304 -2.03 12.40 -14.61
CA TYR A 304 -2.03 11.41 -13.53
C TYR A 304 -1.56 11.98 -12.19
N CYS A 305 -0.45 12.73 -12.16
CA CYS A 305 0.03 13.45 -10.98
C CYS A 305 0.99 14.57 -11.39
N TYR A 306 1.31 15.47 -10.47
CA TYR A 306 2.47 16.34 -10.62
C TYR A 306 3.69 15.72 -9.94
N ARG A 307 4.87 15.95 -10.49
CA ARG A 307 6.15 15.54 -9.89
C ARG A 307 7.14 16.69 -9.90
N GLU A 308 7.94 16.79 -8.84
CA GLU A 308 9.03 17.77 -8.81
C GLU A 308 10.02 17.50 -9.96
N ARG A 309 10.38 18.56 -10.69
CA ARG A 309 11.26 18.45 -11.86
C ARG A 309 12.65 18.02 -11.42
N SER A 310 13.20 17.02 -12.10
CA SER A 310 14.57 16.58 -11.88
C SER A 310 15.12 15.83 -13.10
N GLU A 311 16.41 16.05 -13.39
CA GLU A 311 17.13 15.31 -14.45
C GLU A 311 17.17 13.79 -14.19
N LEU A 312 16.89 13.35 -12.95
CA LEU A 312 16.74 11.93 -12.62
C LEU A 312 15.62 11.25 -13.40
N PHE A 313 14.57 11.99 -13.75
CA PHE A 313 13.42 11.48 -14.51
C PHE A 313 13.52 11.73 -16.02
N ASN A 314 14.56 12.43 -16.48
CA ASN A 314 14.78 12.67 -17.90
C ASN A 314 15.78 11.66 -18.48
N TRP A 315 15.32 10.53 -19.01
CA TRP A 315 16.20 9.51 -19.61
C TRP A 315 16.37 9.67 -21.12
N THR A 316 15.66 10.61 -21.74
CA THR A 316 15.78 10.89 -23.19
C THR A 316 17.19 11.37 -23.55
N GLN A 317 17.85 12.10 -22.66
CA GLN A 317 19.25 12.50 -22.82
C GLN A 317 20.23 11.33 -22.79
N ASP A 318 19.87 10.22 -22.13
CA ASP A 318 20.63 8.97 -22.14
C ASP A 318 20.21 8.06 -23.33
N GLY A 319 19.38 8.57 -24.25
CA GLY A 319 18.93 7.86 -25.45
C GLY A 319 17.80 6.84 -25.20
N LEU A 320 17.11 6.92 -24.05
CA LEU A 320 16.13 5.92 -23.63
C LEU A 320 14.81 6.58 -23.19
N GLY A 321 13.74 6.27 -23.93
CA GLY A 321 12.38 6.62 -23.51
C GLY A 321 11.88 5.65 -22.44
N VAL A 322 11.35 6.17 -21.34
CA VAL A 322 10.79 5.37 -20.24
C VAL A 322 9.53 6.00 -19.65
N GLN A 323 8.70 5.16 -19.05
CA GLN A 323 7.59 5.54 -18.17
C GLN A 323 7.94 5.22 -16.72
N PHE A 324 7.61 6.17 -15.85
CA PHE A 324 7.78 6.06 -14.40
C PHE A 324 6.43 5.83 -13.75
N LYS A 325 6.33 4.81 -12.91
CA LYS A 325 5.13 4.49 -12.14
C LYS A 325 5.49 4.42 -10.66
N HIS A 326 4.99 5.37 -9.89
CA HIS A 326 5.11 5.39 -8.44
C HIS A 326 4.22 4.31 -7.81
N LEU A 327 4.73 3.67 -6.75
CA LEU A 327 4.04 2.60 -6.04
C LEU A 327 3.51 3.07 -4.68
N TYR A 328 2.60 2.27 -4.12
CA TYR A 328 2.14 2.40 -2.74
C TYR A 328 2.66 1.21 -1.91
N PRO A 329 3.14 1.44 -0.68
CA PRO A 329 3.29 2.74 -0.01
C PRO A 329 4.55 3.51 -0.44
N CYS A 330 5.51 2.82 -1.07
CA CYS A 330 6.72 3.38 -1.65
C CYS A 330 7.21 2.50 -2.82
N GLY A 331 8.24 2.97 -3.53
CA GLY A 331 8.84 2.28 -4.66
C GLY A 331 8.56 2.96 -6.00
N LEU A 332 9.35 2.59 -7.01
CA LEU A 332 9.26 3.14 -8.36
C LEU A 332 9.45 2.03 -9.38
N VAL A 333 8.51 1.91 -10.33
CA VAL A 333 8.68 1.03 -11.49
C VAL A 333 9.02 1.88 -12.71
N ILE A 334 10.06 1.47 -13.43
CA ILE A 334 10.55 2.09 -14.66
C ILE A 334 10.36 1.08 -15.79
N ARG A 335 9.63 1.46 -16.83
CA ARG A 335 9.41 0.63 -18.02
C ARG A 335 9.89 1.36 -19.27
N PRO A 336 10.56 0.70 -20.22
CA PRO A 336 10.89 1.35 -21.48
C PRO A 336 9.64 1.67 -22.29
N THR A 337 9.61 2.83 -22.94
CA THR A 337 8.62 3.13 -23.98
C THR A 337 9.14 2.56 -25.29
N VAL A 338 8.58 1.44 -25.71
CA VAL A 338 8.99 0.75 -26.94
C VAL A 338 7.91 1.01 -27.98
N GLU A 339 8.30 1.40 -29.20
CA GLU A 339 7.37 1.45 -30.33
C GLU A 339 6.87 0.03 -30.66
N SER A 340 5.69 -0.07 -31.26
CA SER A 340 5.16 -1.38 -31.69
C SER A 340 6.20 -2.10 -32.53
N ASP A 341 6.49 -3.36 -32.18
CA ASP A 341 7.42 -4.28 -32.86
C ASP A 341 8.93 -4.00 -32.70
N ALA A 342 9.36 -2.96 -31.98
CA ALA A 342 10.77 -2.76 -31.66
C ALA A 342 11.22 -3.72 -30.53
N PRO A 343 12.48 -4.23 -30.55
CA PRO A 343 12.98 -5.08 -29.49
C PRO A 343 13.13 -4.29 -28.18
N ALA A 344 12.87 -4.96 -27.06
CA ALA A 344 13.08 -4.35 -25.75
C ALA A 344 14.56 -3.92 -25.57
N PRO A 345 14.83 -2.72 -25.03
CA PRO A 345 16.18 -2.26 -24.76
C PRO A 345 16.86 -3.18 -23.74
N ALA A 346 18.16 -3.40 -23.90
CA ALA A 346 18.91 -4.28 -23.02
C ALA A 346 19.21 -3.60 -21.67
N ILE A 347 19.39 -4.36 -20.60
CA ILE A 347 19.72 -3.85 -19.25
C ILE A 347 20.91 -2.87 -19.22
N GLN A 348 21.87 -3.00 -20.14
CA GLN A 348 23.02 -2.08 -20.23
C GLN A 348 22.65 -0.65 -20.66
N SER A 349 21.47 -0.44 -21.27
CA SER A 349 21.00 0.91 -21.61
C SER A 349 20.43 1.65 -20.41
N ILE A 350 20.22 0.97 -19.26
CA ILE A 350 19.71 1.59 -18.06
C ILE A 350 20.80 2.49 -17.47
N PRO A 351 20.57 3.80 -17.29
CA PRO A 351 21.52 4.69 -16.64
C PRO A 351 21.56 4.40 -15.12
N MET A 352 22.32 3.38 -14.70
CA MET A 352 22.36 2.90 -13.32
C MET A 352 22.77 3.98 -12.30
N ARG A 353 23.51 5.01 -12.72
CA ARG A 353 23.77 6.22 -11.89
C ARG A 353 22.47 6.90 -11.43
N LYS A 354 21.48 7.02 -12.32
CA LYS A 354 20.17 7.64 -12.02
C LYS A 354 19.33 6.69 -11.19
N VAL A 355 19.38 5.38 -11.46
CA VAL A 355 18.69 4.36 -10.64
C VAL A 355 19.23 4.38 -9.21
N ARG A 356 20.55 4.45 -9.01
CA ARG A 356 21.19 4.59 -7.69
C ARG A 356 20.66 5.83 -6.97
N GLN A 357 20.67 6.98 -7.62
CA GLN A 357 20.18 8.24 -7.03
C GLN A 357 18.68 8.21 -6.71
N LEU A 358 17.86 7.63 -7.60
CA LEU A 358 16.43 7.44 -7.35
C LEU A 358 16.20 6.51 -6.16
N SER A 359 17.01 5.47 -5.98
CA SER A 359 16.83 4.51 -4.89
C SER A 359 16.99 5.12 -3.49
N HIS A 360 17.67 6.26 -3.33
CA HIS A 360 17.79 6.94 -2.03
C HIS A 360 16.44 7.36 -1.43
N HIS A 361 15.44 7.60 -2.28
CA HIS A 361 14.12 8.12 -1.87
C HIS A 361 12.95 7.25 -2.36
N PHE A 362 13.17 6.51 -3.44
CA PHE A 362 12.15 5.70 -4.10
C PHE A 362 12.45 4.19 -4.04
N SER A 363 13.24 3.74 -3.06
CA SER A 363 13.52 2.32 -2.90
C SER A 363 12.23 1.51 -2.59
N PRO A 364 12.09 0.29 -3.15
CA PRO A 364 12.92 -0.27 -4.21
C PRO A 364 12.61 0.34 -5.58
N VAL A 365 13.63 0.44 -6.44
CA VAL A 365 13.49 0.85 -7.85
C VAL A 365 13.53 -0.38 -8.74
N LEU A 366 12.43 -0.65 -9.43
CA LEU A 366 12.23 -1.81 -10.29
C LEU A 366 12.25 -1.39 -11.77
N CYS A 367 13.22 -1.87 -12.54
CA CYS A 367 13.26 -1.77 -13.98
C CYS A 367 12.64 -3.03 -14.59
N ARG A 368 11.52 -2.88 -15.32
CA ARG A 368 10.73 -3.99 -15.86
C ARG A 368 10.57 -3.86 -17.37
N GLY A 369 10.66 -4.99 -18.07
CA GLY A 369 10.52 -5.04 -19.54
C GLY A 369 11.82 -4.73 -20.30
N PHE A 370 12.98 -4.90 -19.67
CA PHE A 370 14.29 -4.81 -20.33
C PHE A 370 14.78 -6.20 -20.75
N ALA A 371 15.57 -6.27 -21.82
CA ALA A 371 16.13 -7.52 -22.34
C ALA A 371 17.51 -7.84 -21.72
N ARG A 372 17.94 -9.11 -21.90
CA ARG A 372 19.27 -9.63 -21.50
C ARG A 372 19.57 -9.55 -20.00
N THR A 373 18.54 -9.49 -19.18
CA THR A 373 18.62 -9.45 -17.72
C THR A 373 19.07 -10.79 -17.12
N GLU A 374 18.89 -11.89 -17.87
CA GLU A 374 19.28 -13.26 -17.50
C GLU A 374 20.71 -13.64 -17.94
N ASP A 375 21.42 -12.76 -18.65
CA ASP A 375 22.81 -12.98 -19.06
C ASP A 375 23.75 -12.62 -17.89
N GLU A 376 24.41 -13.64 -17.32
CA GLU A 376 25.26 -13.51 -16.12
C GLU A 376 26.36 -12.46 -16.29
N ALA A 377 27.05 -12.45 -17.43
CA ALA A 377 28.15 -11.52 -17.68
C ALA A 377 27.64 -10.09 -17.91
N VAL A 378 26.46 -9.95 -18.50
CA VAL A 378 25.80 -8.65 -18.64
C VAL A 378 25.36 -8.11 -17.28
N PHE A 379 24.75 -8.94 -16.45
CA PHE A 379 24.25 -8.54 -15.14
C PHE A 379 25.39 -8.03 -14.23
N ILE A 380 26.54 -8.71 -14.24
CA ILE A 380 27.75 -8.26 -13.52
C ILE A 380 28.21 -6.90 -14.02
N ARG A 381 28.36 -6.71 -15.33
CA ARG A 381 28.76 -5.40 -15.90
C ARG A 381 27.78 -4.28 -15.55
N SER A 382 26.48 -4.57 -15.54
CA SER A 382 25.48 -3.59 -15.10
C SER A 382 25.66 -3.23 -13.62
N ALA A 383 26.02 -4.18 -12.75
CA ALA A 383 26.31 -3.91 -11.35
C ALA A 383 27.52 -2.97 -11.17
N GLU A 384 28.57 -3.14 -11.98
CA GLU A 384 29.75 -2.25 -11.98
C GLU A 384 29.40 -0.80 -12.36
N THR A 385 28.35 -0.60 -13.17
CA THR A 385 27.83 0.74 -13.47
C THR A 385 26.91 1.32 -12.40
N LEU A 386 26.41 0.48 -11.48
CA LEU A 386 25.63 0.89 -10.32
C LEU A 386 26.55 1.34 -9.18
N GLY A 387 27.66 0.64 -8.95
CA GLY A 387 28.57 0.90 -7.85
C GLY A 387 29.77 -0.04 -7.83
N GLU A 388 30.58 0.10 -6.78
CA GLU A 388 31.62 -0.86 -6.49
C GLU A 388 30.98 -2.19 -6.04
N VAL A 389 31.28 -3.25 -6.78
CA VAL A 389 30.76 -4.59 -6.53
C VAL A 389 31.45 -5.20 -5.32
N LEU A 390 30.66 -5.70 -4.37
CA LEU A 390 31.14 -6.34 -3.15
C LEU A 390 31.02 -7.86 -3.31
N PRO A 391 32.11 -8.59 -3.59
CA PRO A 391 32.05 -10.02 -3.83
C PRO A 391 31.72 -10.80 -2.55
N TRP A 392 31.08 -11.95 -2.75
CA TRP A 392 30.93 -12.99 -1.74
C TRP A 392 32.18 -13.88 -1.71
N THR A 393 32.35 -14.65 -0.64
CA THR A 393 33.42 -15.67 -0.54
C THR A 393 33.41 -16.66 -1.71
N HIS A 394 32.26 -16.89 -2.34
CA HIS A 394 32.06 -17.85 -3.42
C HIS A 394 31.72 -17.21 -4.78
N GLY A 395 32.07 -15.94 -4.99
CA GLY A 395 31.87 -15.24 -6.27
C GLY A 395 31.05 -13.96 -6.16
N ILE A 396 30.65 -13.39 -7.30
CA ILE A 396 29.97 -12.08 -7.35
C ILE A 396 28.45 -12.23 -7.18
N ILE A 397 27.85 -13.23 -7.83
CA ILE A 397 26.41 -13.45 -7.80
C ILE A 397 26.03 -14.48 -6.74
N LYS A 398 25.11 -14.09 -5.85
CA LYS A 398 24.39 -15.03 -5.01
C LYS A 398 23.10 -15.45 -5.72
N LYS A 399 23.02 -16.71 -6.13
CA LYS A 399 21.81 -17.33 -6.68
C LYS A 399 20.90 -17.74 -5.51
N VAL A 400 19.78 -17.05 -5.35
CA VAL A 400 18.78 -17.24 -4.29
C VAL A 400 17.69 -18.16 -4.81
N LYS A 401 17.78 -19.43 -4.44
CA LYS A 401 16.81 -20.49 -4.75
C LYS A 401 16.76 -21.53 -3.65
N ASP A 402 15.70 -22.33 -3.63
CA ASP A 402 15.55 -23.43 -2.67
C ASP A 402 16.66 -24.47 -2.88
N SER A 403 17.49 -24.69 -1.85
CA SER A 403 18.56 -25.68 -1.84
C SER A 403 18.03 -27.10 -1.62
N LYS A 404 16.75 -27.24 -1.23
CA LYS A 404 16.07 -28.49 -0.84
C LYS A 404 16.67 -29.18 0.40
N ARG A 405 17.61 -28.53 1.09
CA ARG A 405 18.16 -29.04 2.36
C ARG A 405 17.16 -28.77 3.49
N VAL A 406 17.10 -29.71 4.43
CA VAL A 406 16.11 -29.69 5.53
C VAL A 406 16.72 -29.66 6.92
N ASP A 407 18.06 -29.69 7.02
CA ASP A 407 18.79 -29.66 8.28
C ASP A 407 19.07 -28.22 8.76
N LYS A 408 19.41 -28.09 10.05
CA LYS A 408 19.68 -26.80 10.73
C LYS A 408 20.87 -26.00 10.16
N LEU A 409 21.74 -26.63 9.36
CA LEU A 409 22.86 -25.96 8.69
C LEU A 409 22.45 -25.42 7.32
N ASN A 410 21.19 -25.58 6.89
CA ASN A 410 20.71 -24.91 5.70
C ASN A 410 20.58 -23.40 5.93
N ASN A 411 20.90 -22.64 4.90
CA ASN A 411 20.64 -21.22 4.89
C ASN A 411 19.15 -20.98 4.69
N ASN A 412 18.50 -20.27 5.61
CA ASN A 412 17.09 -19.90 5.50
C ASN A 412 16.76 -19.09 4.22
N VAL A 413 17.74 -18.37 3.66
CA VAL A 413 17.63 -17.71 2.34
C VAL A 413 17.37 -18.72 1.21
N GLU A 414 17.84 -19.96 1.38
CA GLU A 414 17.74 -21.07 0.43
C GLU A 414 16.74 -22.13 0.90
N SER A 415 15.80 -21.78 1.78
CA SER A 415 14.64 -22.62 2.10
C SER A 415 13.37 -22.02 1.50
N SER A 416 12.24 -22.70 1.65
CA SER A 416 10.90 -22.25 1.27
C SER A 416 10.12 -21.58 2.42
N GLU A 417 10.65 -21.62 3.66
CA GLU A 417 10.02 -21.02 4.84
C GLU A 417 10.00 -19.48 4.72
N ALA A 418 9.12 -18.82 5.48
CA ALA A 418 9.20 -17.37 5.59
C ALA A 418 10.56 -16.98 6.20
N MET A 419 11.04 -15.81 5.84
CA MET A 419 12.26 -15.25 6.43
C MET A 419 11.91 -14.16 7.46
N PRO A 420 12.78 -13.93 8.47
CA PRO A 420 12.66 -12.75 9.32
C PRO A 420 12.90 -11.48 8.53
N MET A 421 12.23 -10.39 8.91
CA MET A 421 12.57 -9.05 8.44
C MET A 421 14.01 -8.69 8.86
N HIS A 422 14.86 -8.35 7.90
CA HIS A 422 16.29 -8.10 8.15
C HIS A 422 16.91 -7.14 7.11
N PHE A 423 18.21 -6.87 7.26
CA PHE A 423 19.05 -6.19 6.28
C PHE A 423 20.29 -7.03 5.98
N ASP A 424 20.84 -6.89 4.78
CA ASP A 424 22.03 -7.64 4.38
C ASP A 424 23.30 -7.05 5.01
N GLY A 425 24.28 -7.91 5.31
CA GLY A 425 25.59 -7.50 5.84
C GLY A 425 25.65 -7.29 7.34
N MET A 426 24.59 -7.65 8.08
CA MET A 426 24.52 -7.55 9.54
C MET A 426 25.69 -8.22 10.28
N PHE A 427 26.19 -9.34 9.75
CA PHE A 427 27.32 -10.10 10.30
C PHE A 427 28.70 -9.66 9.76
N LYS A 428 28.76 -8.68 8.85
CA LYS A 428 30.02 -8.20 8.25
C LYS A 428 30.58 -7.04 9.07
N PHE A 429 31.82 -7.17 9.54
CA PHE A 429 32.52 -6.14 10.30
C PHE A 429 33.89 -5.85 9.73
N GLU A 430 34.31 -4.60 9.85
CA GLU A 430 35.65 -4.13 9.57
C GLU A 430 36.24 -3.44 10.81
N HIS A 431 37.58 -3.36 10.86
CA HIS A 431 38.28 -2.61 11.89
C HIS A 431 38.74 -1.29 11.27
N VAL A 432 38.22 -0.18 11.77
CA VAL A 432 38.56 1.17 11.32
C VAL A 432 39.44 1.82 12.37
N THR A 433 40.65 2.23 11.99
CA THR A 433 41.53 2.99 12.87
C THR A 433 41.30 4.49 12.66
N ASP A 434 40.95 5.18 13.74
CA ASP A 434 40.83 6.64 13.75
C ASP A 434 42.22 7.26 13.48
N PRO A 435 42.37 8.07 12.41
CA PRO A 435 43.65 8.63 12.02
C PRO A 435 44.18 9.70 12.99
N VAL A 436 43.32 10.25 13.85
CA VAL A 436 43.65 11.28 14.84
C VAL A 436 43.99 10.66 16.18
N THR A 437 43.13 9.74 16.68
CA THR A 437 43.30 9.15 18.02
C THR A 437 44.12 7.87 18.02
N GLY A 438 44.27 7.20 16.86
CA GLY A 438 44.89 5.87 16.74
C GLY A 438 44.04 4.74 17.32
N ALA A 439 42.84 5.03 17.84
CA ALA A 439 41.92 4.03 18.36
C ALA A 439 41.35 3.21 17.21
N THR A 440 41.28 1.88 17.38
CA THR A 440 40.67 0.98 16.40
C THR A 440 39.27 0.60 16.86
N GLU A 441 38.27 0.93 16.05
CA GLU A 441 36.87 0.64 16.29
C GLU A 441 36.39 -0.48 15.35
N ARG A 442 35.62 -1.42 15.88
CA ARG A 442 34.96 -2.45 15.07
C ARG A 442 33.62 -1.89 14.58
N ARG A 443 33.47 -1.75 13.26
CA ARG A 443 32.28 -1.17 12.62
C ARG A 443 31.60 -2.18 11.70
N GLN A 444 30.28 -2.13 11.59
CA GLN A 444 29.56 -2.93 10.59
C GLN A 444 29.84 -2.40 9.17
N ALA A 445 30.25 -3.31 8.28
CA ALA A 445 30.54 -3.06 6.87
C ALA A 445 29.46 -3.72 6.00
N PHE A 446 28.25 -3.18 6.06
CA PHE A 446 27.12 -3.67 5.27
C PHE A 446 27.13 -3.07 3.84
N PRO A 447 26.68 -3.82 2.83
CA PRO A 447 26.47 -3.28 1.49
C PRO A 447 25.39 -2.20 1.52
N ARG A 448 25.52 -1.12 0.76
CA ARG A 448 24.43 -0.13 0.70
C ARG A 448 23.36 -0.47 -0.33
N TYR A 449 23.68 -1.23 -1.37
CA TYR A 449 22.67 -1.63 -2.35
C TYR A 449 22.63 -3.14 -2.57
N GLN A 450 21.41 -3.62 -2.75
CA GLN A 450 21.16 -4.94 -3.31
C GLN A 450 20.68 -4.76 -4.75
N PHE A 451 21.34 -5.45 -5.67
CA PHE A 451 20.98 -5.47 -7.07
C PHE A 451 20.49 -6.86 -7.45
N PHE A 452 19.24 -6.95 -7.86
CA PHE A 452 18.56 -8.21 -8.15
C PHE A 452 18.19 -8.34 -9.62
N THR A 453 18.18 -9.57 -10.12
CA THR A 453 17.40 -9.93 -11.30
C THR A 453 16.60 -11.22 -11.10
N CYS A 454 15.38 -11.27 -11.63
CA CYS A 454 14.51 -12.44 -11.55
C CYS A 454 14.72 -13.38 -12.74
N GLN A 455 15.13 -14.61 -12.48
CA GLN A 455 15.29 -15.66 -13.50
C GLN A 455 14.04 -16.51 -13.60
N ILE A 456 13.49 -16.91 -12.45
CA ILE A 456 12.28 -17.73 -12.38
C ILE A 456 11.42 -17.24 -11.23
N THR A 457 10.13 -17.04 -11.49
CA THR A 457 9.17 -16.51 -10.52
C THR A 457 8.18 -17.58 -10.05
N SER A 458 7.67 -17.41 -8.83
CA SER A 458 6.45 -18.06 -8.38
C SER A 458 5.35 -17.01 -8.32
N PRO A 459 4.41 -16.96 -9.28
CA PRO A 459 3.52 -15.80 -9.45
C PRO A 459 2.48 -15.61 -8.34
N ASN A 460 2.31 -16.59 -7.42
CA ASN A 460 1.24 -16.59 -6.43
C ASN A 460 1.69 -16.73 -4.96
N ASP A 461 3.00 -16.90 -4.70
CA ASP A 461 3.56 -17.01 -3.35
C ASP A 461 5.03 -16.55 -3.33
N GLY A 462 5.67 -16.58 -2.15
CA GLY A 462 7.10 -16.23 -2.05
C GLY A 462 7.44 -14.78 -2.40
N PHE A 463 6.50 -13.87 -2.12
CA PHE A 463 6.64 -12.44 -2.34
C PHE A 463 7.86 -11.90 -1.58
N THR A 464 8.60 -10.99 -2.21
CA THR A 464 9.63 -10.24 -1.50
C THR A 464 8.99 -9.01 -0.88
N LEU A 465 9.20 -8.83 0.42
CA LEU A 465 8.68 -7.71 1.18
C LEU A 465 9.80 -6.69 1.39
N PHE A 466 9.48 -5.40 1.24
CA PHE A 466 10.39 -4.30 1.49
C PHE A 466 9.74 -3.28 2.43
N ALA A 467 10.25 -3.15 3.65
CA ALA A 467 9.75 -2.23 4.64
C ALA A 467 10.62 -0.97 4.71
N SER A 468 10.01 0.20 4.53
CA SER A 468 10.72 1.48 4.54
C SER A 468 10.93 2.00 5.96
N SER A 469 12.17 2.24 6.36
CA SER A 469 12.48 2.86 7.66
C SER A 469 11.80 4.21 7.81
N ARG A 470 11.80 5.04 6.77
CA ARG A 470 11.19 6.37 6.79
C ARG A 470 9.69 6.30 7.07
N LEU A 471 8.99 5.37 6.41
CA LEU A 471 7.55 5.18 6.61
C LEU A 471 7.26 4.56 7.98
N LEU A 472 8.08 3.60 8.43
CA LEU A 472 7.96 3.02 9.78
C LEU A 472 8.05 4.11 10.84
N LEU A 473 9.08 4.96 10.78
CA LEU A 473 9.30 6.04 11.74
C LEU A 473 8.20 7.11 11.68
N ARG A 474 7.57 7.31 10.51
CA ARG A 474 6.40 8.18 10.34
C ARG A 474 5.13 7.62 10.97
N HIS A 475 5.00 6.30 11.03
CA HIS A 475 3.87 5.61 11.65
C HIS A 475 4.14 5.15 13.10
N LEU A 476 5.29 5.53 13.66
CA LEU A 476 5.63 5.29 15.04
C LEU A 476 4.71 6.10 15.96
N LEU A 477 4.12 5.43 16.95
CA LEU A 477 3.17 6.04 17.88
C LEU A 477 3.82 6.31 19.24
N HIS A 478 3.29 7.32 19.92
CA HIS A 478 3.61 7.58 21.33
C HIS A 478 3.43 6.29 22.16
N PRO A 479 4.33 5.99 23.13
CA PRO A 479 5.38 6.85 23.68
C PRO A 479 6.67 6.95 22.85
N TRP A 480 6.79 6.16 21.79
CA TRP A 480 8.04 6.03 21.05
C TRP A 480 8.30 7.23 20.15
N THR A 481 9.53 7.73 20.19
CA THR A 481 9.98 8.85 19.35
C THR A 481 11.28 8.49 18.65
N VAL A 482 11.52 9.11 17.49
CA VAL A 482 12.77 8.92 16.74
C VAL A 482 13.99 9.28 17.59
N ASP A 483 13.92 10.35 18.39
CA ASP A 483 15.02 10.78 19.24
C ASP A 483 15.30 9.79 20.37
N GLN A 484 14.27 9.17 20.96
CA GLN A 484 14.45 8.06 21.88
C GLN A 484 15.08 6.85 21.18
N LEU A 485 14.56 6.44 20.03
CA LEU A 485 15.08 5.28 19.30
C LEU A 485 16.55 5.46 18.88
N ARG A 486 17.00 6.69 18.62
CA ARG A 486 18.42 7.02 18.33
C ARG A 486 19.36 6.71 19.49
N THR A 487 18.89 6.71 20.73
CA THR A 487 19.73 6.39 21.90
C THR A 487 19.76 4.90 22.23
N LEU A 488 18.93 4.08 21.56
CA LEU A 488 18.83 2.65 21.82
C LEU A 488 19.83 1.86 20.99
N THR A 489 20.33 0.79 21.60
CA THR A 489 21.01 -0.28 20.88
C THR A 489 20.19 -1.55 20.94
N TRP A 490 20.58 -2.55 20.18
CA TRP A 490 20.00 -3.87 20.25
C TRP A 490 21.08 -4.93 20.05
N GLY A 491 20.77 -6.13 20.51
CA GLY A 491 21.61 -7.30 20.37
C GLY A 491 20.81 -8.48 19.88
N MET A 492 21.53 -9.45 19.33
CA MET A 492 20.98 -10.71 18.87
C MET A 492 21.87 -11.88 19.22
N ASP A 493 21.22 -12.97 19.59
CA ASP A 493 21.80 -14.29 19.79
C ASP A 493 21.18 -15.22 18.74
N ASN A 494 21.98 -15.58 17.74
CA ASN A 494 21.55 -16.41 16.62
C ASN A 494 22.24 -17.78 16.68
N ASP A 495 21.56 -18.84 16.27
CA ASP A 495 22.12 -20.20 16.19
C ASP A 495 22.15 -20.76 14.75
N GLY A 496 22.63 -22.00 14.59
CA GLY A 496 22.60 -22.72 13.31
C GLY A 496 23.61 -22.20 12.28
N PHE A 497 23.21 -22.06 11.02
CA PHE A 497 24.10 -21.62 9.94
C PHE A 497 24.71 -20.22 10.18
N TRP A 498 23.97 -19.36 10.88
CA TRP A 498 24.33 -17.98 11.18
C TRP A 498 24.70 -17.77 12.66
N ASP A 499 25.24 -18.82 13.32
CA ASP A 499 25.63 -18.79 14.73
C ASP A 499 26.54 -17.58 15.04
N ALA A 500 25.99 -16.63 15.80
CA ALA A 500 26.64 -15.38 16.14
C ALA A 500 25.92 -14.68 17.29
N GLN A 501 26.72 -14.13 18.22
CA GLN A 501 26.26 -13.26 19.29
C GLN A 501 26.81 -11.85 19.03
N ILE A 502 25.92 -10.90 18.77
CA ILE A 502 26.28 -9.54 18.41
C ILE A 502 25.42 -8.58 19.22
N HIS A 503 26.07 -7.71 20.00
CA HIS A 503 25.42 -6.76 20.90
C HIS A 503 25.85 -5.33 20.58
N HIS A 504 25.15 -4.37 21.19
CA HIS A 504 25.46 -2.93 21.08
C HIS A 504 25.35 -2.38 19.66
N LEU A 505 24.50 -2.98 18.83
CA LEU A 505 24.20 -2.46 17.50
C LEU A 505 23.28 -1.25 17.63
N PRO A 506 23.56 -0.13 16.94
CA PRO A 506 22.65 1.01 16.95
C PRO A 506 21.31 0.62 16.34
N LEU A 507 20.21 0.92 17.03
CA LEU A 507 18.87 0.64 16.51
C LEU A 507 18.54 1.52 15.30
N LEU A 508 18.96 2.79 15.34
CA LEU A 508 18.87 3.70 14.21
C LEU A 508 20.27 4.11 13.75
N VAL A 509 20.49 4.05 12.43
CA VAL A 509 21.67 4.63 11.79
C VAL A 509 21.27 5.82 10.93
N THR A 510 22.21 6.73 10.68
CA THR A 510 22.00 7.83 9.75
C THR A 510 22.28 7.37 8.32
N HIS A 511 21.34 7.58 7.42
CA HIS A 511 21.53 7.32 6.01
C HIS A 511 22.66 8.21 5.45
N PRO A 512 23.67 7.65 4.76
CA PRO A 512 24.88 8.40 4.40
C PRO A 512 24.68 9.49 3.34
N VAL A 513 23.62 9.39 2.52
CA VAL A 513 23.30 10.41 1.50
C VAL A 513 22.19 11.36 1.96
N THR A 514 21.02 10.82 2.29
CA THR A 514 19.85 11.62 2.70
C THR A 514 19.90 12.19 4.13
N GLY A 515 20.78 11.68 4.99
CA GLY A 515 20.85 12.06 6.41
C GLY A 515 19.66 11.59 7.25
N GLN A 516 18.73 10.82 6.68
CA GLN A 516 17.53 10.37 7.37
C GLN A 516 17.83 9.21 8.33
N PRO A 517 17.12 9.10 9.47
CA PRO A 517 17.23 7.95 10.36
C PRO A 517 16.69 6.68 9.68
N CYS A 518 17.47 5.59 9.77
CA CYS A 518 17.16 4.29 9.19
C CYS A 518 17.19 3.21 10.27
N LEU A 519 16.14 2.39 10.33
CA LEU A 519 16.04 1.29 11.28
C LEU A 519 17.00 0.17 10.88
N ARG A 520 17.78 -0.30 11.84
CA ARG A 520 18.58 -1.53 11.74
C ARG A 520 17.99 -2.55 12.68
N TRP A 521 17.38 -3.57 12.11
CA TRP A 521 16.62 -4.55 12.86
C TRP A 521 16.73 -5.93 12.23
N HIS A 522 16.76 -6.95 13.08
CA HIS A 522 16.43 -8.31 12.72
C HIS A 522 15.21 -8.70 13.56
N GLN A 523 14.19 -9.24 12.91
CA GLN A 523 13.00 -9.71 13.60
C GLN A 523 13.35 -10.88 14.53
N PRO A 524 12.87 -10.92 15.79
CA PRO A 524 12.94 -12.12 16.62
C PRO A 524 12.33 -13.31 15.87
N TRP A 525 13.04 -14.43 15.84
CA TRP A 525 12.68 -15.57 14.99
C TRP A 525 12.93 -16.87 15.75
N ASP A 526 11.88 -17.43 16.34
CA ASP A 526 11.99 -18.59 17.22
C ASP A 526 11.68 -19.92 16.52
N ALA A 527 11.76 -21.02 17.27
CA ALA A 527 11.53 -22.37 16.78
C ALA A 527 10.08 -22.66 16.34
N SER A 528 9.12 -21.77 16.67
CA SER A 528 7.75 -21.86 16.14
C SER A 528 7.65 -21.34 14.71
N GLN A 529 8.57 -20.46 14.31
CA GLN A 529 8.60 -19.82 12.99
C GLN A 529 9.53 -20.53 12.00
N THR A 530 10.54 -21.24 12.50
CA THR A 530 11.47 -21.99 11.65
C THR A 530 12.05 -23.23 12.32
N LYS A 531 12.42 -24.21 11.50
CA LYS A 531 13.24 -25.35 11.92
C LYS A 531 14.75 -25.15 11.72
N PHE A 532 15.16 -24.02 11.13
CA PHE A 532 16.55 -23.70 10.80
C PHE A 532 17.19 -22.86 11.93
N SER A 533 17.84 -21.74 11.58
CA SER A 533 18.43 -20.78 12.51
C SER A 533 17.37 -19.94 13.22
N THR A 534 17.41 -19.95 14.54
CA THR A 534 16.62 -19.13 15.44
C THR A 534 17.43 -17.94 15.94
N CYS A 535 16.77 -16.81 16.15
CA CYS A 535 17.38 -15.56 16.56
C CYS A 535 16.58 -14.94 17.70
N VAL A 536 17.22 -14.84 18.87
CA VAL A 536 16.69 -14.10 20.02
C VAL A 536 17.20 -12.67 19.93
N VAL A 537 16.31 -11.69 20.10
CA VAL A 537 16.62 -10.27 19.93
C VAL A 537 16.26 -9.51 21.19
N THR A 538 17.16 -8.61 21.63
CA THR A 538 16.97 -7.79 22.82
C THR A 538 17.22 -6.32 22.51
N ILE A 539 16.31 -5.44 22.97
CA ILE A 539 16.55 -4.00 22.99
C ILE A 539 17.38 -3.66 24.24
N GLU A 540 18.50 -2.99 24.02
CA GLU A 540 19.46 -2.59 25.04
C GLU A 540 19.34 -1.09 25.33
N ASN A 541 19.85 -0.64 26.48
CA ASN A 541 19.85 0.77 26.90
C ASN A 541 18.46 1.43 26.99
N ALA A 542 17.40 0.64 27.14
CA ALA A 542 16.05 1.13 27.38
C ALA A 542 15.78 1.23 28.88
N ALA A 543 15.67 2.46 29.40
CA ALA A 543 15.44 2.74 30.82
C ALA A 543 14.18 2.07 31.38
N ASP A 544 13.16 1.83 30.54
CA ASP A 544 12.03 0.92 30.78
C ASP A 544 11.28 0.62 29.46
N GLY A 545 10.98 -0.66 29.19
CA GLY A 545 10.05 -1.04 28.12
C GLY A 545 10.65 -1.42 26.76
N GLY A 546 11.95 -1.66 26.63
CA GLY A 546 12.55 -2.14 25.37
C GLY A 546 11.86 -3.40 24.81
N ALA A 547 11.47 -4.33 25.68
CA ALA A 547 10.69 -5.51 25.29
C ALA A 547 9.31 -5.18 24.67
N ARG A 548 8.69 -4.04 25.05
CA ARG A 548 7.42 -3.57 24.46
C ARG A 548 7.60 -2.91 23.09
N LEU A 549 8.82 -2.46 22.76
CA LEU A 549 9.12 -1.86 21.46
C LEU A 549 9.22 -2.91 20.36
N ILE A 550 9.73 -4.11 20.66
CA ILE A 550 9.87 -5.23 19.72
C ILE A 550 8.57 -5.52 18.95
N PRO A 551 7.43 -5.83 19.60
CA PRO A 551 6.18 -6.10 18.88
C PRO A 551 5.65 -4.88 18.12
N VAL A 552 6.00 -3.66 18.53
CA VAL A 552 5.63 -2.43 17.80
C VAL A 552 6.41 -2.33 16.49
N ILE A 553 7.73 -2.54 16.54
CA ILE A 553 8.60 -2.55 15.35
C ILE A 553 8.14 -3.65 14.40
N ASP A 554 8.00 -4.88 14.89
CA ASP A 554 7.63 -6.03 14.07
C ASP A 554 6.27 -5.80 13.40
N ARG A 555 5.26 -5.34 14.13
CA ARG A 555 3.94 -5.01 13.55
C ARG A 555 4.05 -3.95 12.45
N LEU A 556 4.80 -2.87 12.68
CA LEU A 556 4.94 -1.80 11.69
C LEU A 556 5.72 -2.24 10.44
N LEU A 557 6.66 -3.17 10.56
CA LEU A 557 7.42 -3.70 9.43
C LEU A 557 6.53 -4.47 8.43
N TYR A 558 5.36 -4.95 8.85
CA TYR A 558 4.38 -5.63 7.99
C TYR A 558 3.13 -4.79 7.71
N ASP A 559 3.07 -3.55 8.21
CA ASP A 559 1.96 -2.64 7.94
C ASP A 559 1.97 -2.24 6.45
N TYR A 560 0.84 -2.36 5.75
CA TYR A 560 0.72 -2.00 4.34
C TYR A 560 0.97 -0.52 4.02
N ARG A 561 1.08 0.35 5.03
CA ARG A 561 1.52 1.75 4.89
C ARG A 561 3.05 1.91 4.93
N VAL A 562 3.77 0.86 5.29
CA VAL A 562 5.23 0.82 5.47
C VAL A 562 5.89 -0.17 4.51
N CYS A 563 5.23 -1.31 4.30
CA CYS A 563 5.76 -2.47 3.62
C CYS A 563 5.18 -2.62 2.21
N LEU A 564 6.06 -2.66 1.22
CA LEU A 564 5.73 -3.05 -0.14
C LEU A 564 5.83 -4.57 -0.26
N GLN A 565 4.77 -5.20 -0.76
CA GLN A 565 4.78 -6.59 -1.19
C GLN A 565 5.01 -6.67 -2.70
N LEU A 566 6.17 -7.19 -3.10
CA LEU A 566 6.57 -7.29 -4.49
C LEU A 566 6.33 -8.70 -5.05
N ALA A 567 5.55 -8.75 -6.13
CA ALA A 567 5.45 -9.89 -7.03
C ALA A 567 6.43 -9.72 -8.19
N TRP A 568 7.31 -10.70 -8.37
CA TRP A 568 8.33 -10.70 -9.41
C TRP A 568 7.77 -11.15 -10.75
N GLU A 569 8.22 -10.50 -11.82
CA GLU A 569 8.12 -10.99 -13.19
C GLU A 569 9.51 -11.44 -13.67
N VAL A 570 9.56 -12.45 -14.53
CA VAL A 570 10.83 -12.88 -15.14
C VAL A 570 11.45 -11.70 -15.89
N GLY A 571 12.75 -11.52 -15.71
CA GLY A 571 13.52 -10.42 -16.29
C GLY A 571 13.42 -9.09 -15.53
N ASP A 572 12.69 -9.03 -14.42
CA ASP A 572 12.77 -7.89 -13.52
C ASP A 572 14.21 -7.62 -13.07
N VAL A 573 14.55 -6.33 -12.98
CA VAL A 573 15.82 -5.85 -12.44
C VAL A 573 15.51 -4.84 -11.33
N LEU A 574 16.02 -5.06 -10.12
CA LEU A 574 15.67 -4.25 -8.97
C LEU A 574 16.90 -3.75 -8.22
N VAL A 575 16.92 -2.47 -7.90
CA VAL A 575 17.88 -1.86 -7.00
C VAL A 575 17.16 -1.50 -5.71
N ASN A 576 17.63 -2.06 -4.60
CA ASN A 576 17.14 -1.74 -3.26
C ASN A 576 18.25 -1.05 -2.45
N ASP A 577 17.91 0.09 -1.84
CA ASP A 577 18.73 0.73 -0.82
C ASP A 577 18.66 -0.08 0.48
N ASN A 578 19.67 -0.92 0.71
CA ASN A 578 19.80 -1.75 1.90
C ASN A 578 20.07 -0.92 3.16
N THR A 579 20.33 0.38 3.04
CA THR A 579 20.41 1.28 4.20
C THR A 579 19.04 1.70 4.69
N ALA A 580 18.19 2.17 3.77
CA ALA A 580 16.87 2.69 4.11
C ALA A 580 15.81 1.60 4.31
N MET A 581 16.00 0.43 3.71
CA MET A 581 15.00 -0.62 3.65
C MET A 581 15.39 -1.84 4.48
N LEU A 582 14.42 -2.42 5.16
CA LEU A 582 14.47 -3.81 5.57
C LEU A 582 13.73 -4.66 4.55
N HIS A 583 14.07 -5.93 4.48
CA HIS A 583 13.47 -6.84 3.52
C HIS A 583 13.31 -8.24 4.09
N THR A 584 12.37 -8.97 3.49
CA THR A 584 12.18 -10.40 3.74
C THR A 584 11.47 -11.06 2.57
N ARG A 585 11.10 -12.33 2.74
CA ARG A 585 10.32 -13.12 1.81
C ARG A 585 9.25 -13.89 2.58
N THR A 586 8.03 -13.91 2.04
CA THR A 586 6.97 -14.79 2.55
C THR A 586 7.33 -16.26 2.28
N ALA A 587 6.66 -17.18 2.98
CA ALA A 587 6.76 -18.60 2.63
C ALA A 587 6.23 -18.85 1.21
N TYR A 588 6.66 -19.96 0.61
CA TYR A 588 6.13 -20.48 -0.65
C TYR A 588 6.10 -22.02 -0.64
N GLN A 589 5.39 -22.61 -1.60
CA GLN A 589 5.29 -24.06 -1.68
C GLN A 589 6.64 -24.73 -1.97
N ASN A 590 6.95 -25.80 -1.23
CA ASN A 590 8.12 -26.64 -1.47
C ASN A 590 8.15 -27.11 -2.93
N ASN A 591 9.28 -26.92 -3.63
CA ASN A 591 9.49 -27.17 -5.07
C ASN A 591 8.97 -26.10 -6.06
N ALA A 592 8.60 -24.89 -5.61
CA ALA A 592 8.47 -23.79 -6.56
C ALA A 592 9.84 -23.49 -7.19
N ASP A 593 9.94 -23.52 -8.52
CA ASP A 593 11.15 -23.15 -9.26
C ASP A 593 11.32 -21.63 -9.20
N ARG A 594 11.78 -21.10 -8.06
CA ARG A 594 12.04 -19.68 -7.86
C ARG A 594 13.55 -19.45 -7.82
N GLU A 595 14.05 -18.57 -8.69
CA GLU A 595 15.46 -18.19 -8.72
C GLU A 595 15.61 -16.68 -8.93
N LEU A 596 16.24 -16.02 -7.96
CA LEU A 596 16.71 -14.63 -8.09
C LEU A 596 18.22 -14.61 -8.05
N TRP A 597 18.84 -13.74 -8.83
CA TRP A 597 20.27 -13.44 -8.69
C TRP A 597 20.43 -12.14 -7.92
N ARG A 598 21.38 -12.11 -6.97
CA ARG A 598 21.68 -10.95 -6.14
C ARG A 598 23.17 -10.60 -6.20
N ILE A 599 23.47 -9.34 -6.46
CA ILE A 599 24.80 -8.73 -6.31
C ILE A 599 24.71 -7.65 -5.22
N HIS A 600 25.76 -7.55 -4.39
CA HIS A 600 25.92 -6.46 -3.44
C HIS A 600 26.80 -5.37 -4.03
N CYS A 601 26.40 -4.11 -3.83
CA CYS A 601 27.19 -2.94 -4.20
C CYS A 601 27.37 -2.00 -3.00
N ASP A 602 28.40 -1.16 -3.09
CA ASP A 602 28.85 -0.21 -2.07
C ASP A 602 27.79 0.72 -1.54
#